data_AF-A0A9E2V3V1-F1
#
_entry.id   AF-A0A9E2V3V1-F1
#
_cell.length_a   1.000
_cell.length_b   1.000
_cell.length_c   1.000
_cell.angle_alpha   90.00
_cell.angle_beta   90.00
_cell.angle_gamma   90.00
#
_symmetry.space_group_name_H-M   'P 1'
#
loop_
_entity.id
_entity.type
_entity.pdbx_description
1 polymer ?
#
loop_
_entity_poly.entity_id
_entity_poly.type
_entity_poly.pdbx_seq_one_letter_code
_entity_poly.pdbx_strand_id
1 'polypeptide(L)'
;MPEDAFRKKSGLGEPLEVRAQFWGSGRPDADAYQFMIVLKDIRPTIWRRIQVPGFYSFWDLHVAIQDAMGWLDCHPHEFRVRDPLTGGEQVLGFPEEGSIEDRKALADYLVPIPDYFGDEPVEYMYDFGDSWLHEVTLEAVLPPSRETEYPVCTAGARACPPEDCGGVSGYAEFLRVIADPTDEEHEEMLHWVGGTFNPEYFDPSAVHFDDSYLRWKSAYLKDEEAYELLMSDREAAAALTPVTHTNRLGDLYFLHSRETDPGSTSHFFSRNEDGQLVHEIPDGYEIHERPDGQVQLRKIPEEIITERERLIVESAVKAAGIEDCIVEVRGDAVTVFLADLDETFVSGLLDQAGLIALESPDGPNVDEMFRAPFGGEPSEILRDLQGYTPHMRFVLDDPVARTFMAERMCFSGAMDWMFVGGPDRIESVANRFCRHLGKDSFYEL
;
A
#
# COMPACT_ATOMS: atom_id res chain seq x y z
N MET A 1 14.00 5.49 -33.22
CA MET A 1 14.89 6.35 -34.04
C MET A 1 16.22 5.63 -34.21
N PRO A 2 16.94 5.73 -35.34
CA PRO A 2 18.22 5.03 -35.47
C PRO A 2 19.20 5.63 -34.45
N GLU A 3 19.88 4.77 -33.68
CA GLU A 3 20.81 5.11 -32.58
C GLU A 3 21.73 6.31 -32.88
N ASP A 4 22.18 6.43 -34.13
CA ASP A 4 23.09 7.49 -34.58
C ASP A 4 22.49 8.91 -34.55
N ALA A 5 21.16 9.04 -34.64
CA ALA A 5 20.49 10.33 -34.55
C ALA A 5 20.41 10.85 -33.10
N PHE A 6 20.37 9.94 -32.12
CA PHE A 6 20.41 10.29 -30.70
C PHE A 6 21.86 10.56 -30.24
N ARG A 7 22.84 9.77 -30.71
CA ARG A 7 24.29 9.98 -30.45
C ARG A 7 24.78 11.38 -30.85
N LYS A 8 24.36 11.87 -32.02
CA LYS A 8 24.73 13.22 -32.49
C LYS A 8 24.03 14.37 -31.74
N LYS A 9 22.87 14.12 -31.13
CA LYS A 9 22.10 15.14 -30.41
C LYS A 9 22.47 15.24 -28.93
N SER A 10 22.86 14.14 -28.30
CA SER A 10 23.21 14.06 -26.87
C SER A 10 24.65 14.47 -26.55
N GLY A 11 25.53 14.59 -27.55
CA GLY A 11 26.95 14.87 -27.33
C GLY A 11 27.72 13.70 -26.71
N LEU A 12 27.09 12.53 -26.58
CA LEU A 12 27.69 11.31 -26.03
C LEU A 12 28.55 10.59 -27.08
N GLY A 13 29.68 10.05 -26.63
CA GLY A 13 30.57 9.19 -27.42
C GLY A 13 30.00 7.77 -27.65
N GLU A 14 30.84 6.84 -28.12
CA GLU A 14 30.41 5.45 -28.31
C GLU A 14 29.91 4.83 -26.98
N PRO A 15 28.95 3.89 -26.97
CA PRO A 15 28.46 3.26 -25.73
C PRO A 15 29.57 2.69 -24.82
N LEU A 16 30.73 2.34 -25.38
CA LEU A 16 31.93 1.96 -24.64
C LEU A 16 32.55 3.09 -23.80
N GLU A 17 32.47 4.35 -24.23
CA GLU A 17 32.96 5.52 -23.47
C GLU A 17 32.05 5.86 -22.29
N VAL A 18 30.73 5.76 -22.46
CA VAL A 18 29.75 5.93 -21.36
C VAL A 18 29.82 4.76 -20.39
N ARG A 19 29.98 3.53 -20.89
CA ARG A 19 30.18 2.34 -20.06
C ARG A 19 31.50 2.35 -19.28
N ALA A 20 32.49 3.14 -19.71
CA ALA A 20 33.70 3.37 -18.93
C ALA A 20 33.46 4.30 -17.72
N GLN A 21 32.36 5.06 -17.70
CA GLN A 21 31.93 5.93 -16.60
C GLN A 21 31.06 5.15 -15.60
N PHE A 22 30.18 4.29 -16.10
CA PHE A 22 29.40 3.35 -15.28
C PHE A 22 30.14 2.01 -15.12
N TRP A 23 31.18 2.00 -14.29
CA TRP A 23 31.99 0.79 -14.12
C TRP A 23 31.33 -0.20 -13.15
N GLY A 24 30.68 -1.22 -13.71
CA GLY A 24 30.05 -2.32 -12.97
C GLY A 24 31.01 -3.12 -12.10
N SER A 25 30.50 -3.56 -10.95
CA SER A 25 31.12 -4.48 -9.97
C SER A 25 32.54 -4.08 -9.52
N GLY A 26 32.60 -3.26 -8.47
CA GLY A 26 33.70 -3.25 -7.50
C GLY A 26 35.11 -3.05 -8.05
N ARG A 27 35.63 -1.82 -7.95
CA ARG A 27 37.03 -1.70 -7.53
C ARG A 27 37.06 -1.92 -6.02
N PRO A 28 37.54 -3.07 -5.52
CA PRO A 28 37.65 -3.31 -4.08
C PRO A 28 38.64 -2.38 -3.37
N ASP A 29 39.22 -1.41 -4.09
CA ASP A 29 40.26 -0.49 -3.63
C ASP A 29 39.82 0.99 -3.75
N ALA A 30 38.56 1.30 -4.07
CA ALA A 30 38.04 2.67 -4.03
C ALA A 30 37.47 3.00 -2.64
N ASP A 31 37.71 4.22 -2.16
CA ASP A 31 37.08 4.71 -0.92
C ASP A 31 35.55 4.66 -1.05
N ALA A 32 34.86 4.36 0.04
CA ALA A 32 33.41 4.35 0.11
C ALA A 32 32.90 5.66 0.72
N TYR A 33 31.90 6.27 0.10
CA TYR A 33 31.27 7.50 0.56
C TYR A 33 30.01 7.11 1.32
N GLN A 34 29.96 7.46 2.61
CA GLN A 34 28.81 7.23 3.46
C GLN A 34 27.91 8.47 3.45
N PHE A 35 26.68 8.30 2.99
CA PHE A 35 25.69 9.36 2.95
C PHE A 35 24.59 9.12 3.98
N MET A 36 24.20 10.19 4.67
CA MET A 36 22.92 10.31 5.35
C MET A 36 21.94 10.99 4.41
N ILE A 37 20.80 10.36 4.16
CA ILE A 37 19.74 10.88 3.31
C ILE A 37 18.50 11.07 4.18
N VAL A 38 17.99 12.30 4.25
CA VAL A 38 16.84 12.67 5.06
C VAL A 38 15.73 13.18 4.16
N LEU A 39 14.56 12.55 4.20
CA LEU A 39 13.35 13.08 3.56
C LEU A 39 12.81 14.24 4.39
N LYS A 40 12.70 15.42 3.76
CA LYS A 40 12.33 16.67 4.41
C LYS A 40 10.82 16.71 4.68
N ASP A 41 10.45 17.61 5.59
CA ASP A 41 9.05 17.97 5.89
C ASP A 41 8.13 16.86 6.42
N ILE A 42 8.66 15.67 6.68
CA ILE A 42 7.96 14.57 7.36
C ILE A 42 8.47 14.42 8.81
N ARG A 43 7.53 14.17 9.74
CA ARG A 43 7.81 13.86 11.15
C ARG A 43 6.94 12.69 11.62
N PRO A 44 7.51 11.68 12.34
CA PRO A 44 8.94 11.49 12.62
C PRO A 44 9.82 11.35 11.36
N THR A 45 11.11 11.64 11.45
CA THR A 45 11.99 11.72 10.27
C THR A 45 12.14 10.36 9.58
N ILE A 46 11.96 10.32 8.26
CA ILE A 46 12.31 9.18 7.40
C ILE A 46 13.74 9.41 6.87
N TRP A 47 14.61 8.42 7.04
CA TRP A 47 16.02 8.56 6.64
C TRP A 47 16.68 7.24 6.30
N ARG A 48 17.75 7.32 5.51
CA ARG A 48 18.61 6.21 5.10
C ARG A 48 20.08 6.57 5.28
N ARG A 49 20.90 5.58 5.63
CA ARG A 49 22.36 5.67 5.59
C ARG A 49 22.89 4.64 4.62
N ILE A 50 23.40 5.12 3.49
CA ILE A 50 23.96 4.27 2.44
C ILE A 50 25.47 4.48 2.33
N GLN A 51 26.17 3.47 1.86
CA GLN A 51 27.56 3.57 1.44
C GLN A 51 27.65 3.24 -0.04
N VAL A 52 28.28 4.13 -0.80
CA VAL A 52 28.47 3.98 -2.25
C VAL A 52 29.94 4.09 -2.61
N PRO A 53 30.39 3.50 -3.72
CA PRO A 53 31.76 3.70 -4.19
C PRO A 53 32.05 5.18 -4.50
N GLY A 54 33.22 5.67 -4.09
CA GLY A 54 33.64 7.06 -4.28
C GLY A 54 33.93 7.47 -5.74
N PHE A 55 33.74 6.57 -6.69
CA PHE A 55 33.78 6.88 -8.13
C PHE A 55 32.37 7.04 -8.73
N TYR A 56 31.31 6.93 -7.93
CA TYR A 56 29.94 7.13 -8.40
C TYR A 56 29.76 8.51 -9.04
N SER A 57 28.92 8.54 -10.07
CA SER A 57 28.30 9.76 -10.59
C SER A 57 27.07 10.15 -9.77
N PHE A 58 26.52 11.33 -10.01
CA PHE A 58 25.23 11.71 -9.43
C PHE A 58 24.07 10.85 -9.94
N TRP A 59 24.16 10.27 -11.14
CA TRP A 59 23.21 9.24 -11.59
C TRP A 59 23.30 7.97 -10.73
N ASP A 60 24.51 7.47 -10.48
CA ASP A 60 24.68 6.28 -9.66
C ASP A 60 24.17 6.50 -8.22
N LEU A 61 24.38 7.71 -7.69
CA LEU A 61 23.82 8.11 -6.41
C LEU A 61 22.29 8.22 -6.44
N HIS A 62 21.70 8.76 -7.52
CA HIS A 62 20.24 8.78 -7.71
C HIS A 62 19.64 7.37 -7.65
N VAL A 63 20.21 6.42 -8.40
CA VAL A 63 19.77 5.02 -8.38
C VAL A 63 19.85 4.45 -6.96
N ALA A 64 20.98 4.66 -6.27
CA ALA A 64 21.14 4.18 -4.90
C ALA A 64 20.16 4.83 -3.89
N ILE A 65 19.80 6.11 -4.08
CA ILE A 65 18.78 6.77 -3.25
C ILE A 65 17.41 6.14 -3.53
N GLN A 66 17.03 5.99 -4.80
CA GLN A 66 15.74 5.40 -5.20
C GLN A 66 15.57 4.00 -4.60
N ASP A 67 16.60 3.16 -4.72
CA ASP A 67 16.59 1.79 -4.19
C ASP A 67 16.50 1.76 -2.66
N ALA A 68 17.26 2.61 -1.96
CA ALA A 68 17.20 2.71 -0.51
C ALA A 68 15.87 3.26 0.01
N MET A 69 15.18 4.08 -0.79
CA MET A 69 13.85 4.59 -0.47
C MET A 69 12.74 3.60 -0.87
N GLY A 70 13.02 2.60 -1.72
CA GLY A 70 12.02 1.67 -2.22
C GLY A 70 11.13 2.26 -3.32
N TRP A 71 11.62 3.27 -4.05
CA TRP A 71 10.90 3.91 -5.14
C TRP A 71 11.23 3.31 -6.51
N LEU A 72 10.34 3.59 -7.46
CA LEU A 72 10.31 2.94 -8.76
C LEU A 72 11.05 3.72 -9.85
N ASP A 73 11.52 4.94 -9.56
CA ASP A 73 12.22 5.83 -10.50
C ASP A 73 11.36 6.11 -11.75
N CYS A 74 10.06 6.38 -11.52
CA CYS A 74 9.08 6.68 -12.56
C CYS A 74 8.87 8.18 -12.81
N HIS A 75 9.48 9.04 -11.99
CA HIS A 75 9.36 10.50 -12.08
C HIS A 75 10.71 11.19 -12.29
N PRO A 76 10.72 12.45 -12.78
CA PRO A 76 11.95 13.23 -12.91
C PRO A 76 12.61 13.53 -11.56
N HIS A 77 13.93 13.73 -11.58
CA HIS A 77 14.71 14.16 -10.43
C HIS A 77 15.71 15.27 -10.78
N GLU A 78 16.16 15.97 -9.75
CA GLU A 78 17.30 16.88 -9.83
C GLU A 78 18.10 16.92 -8.52
N PHE A 79 19.39 17.24 -8.62
CA PHE A 79 20.23 17.66 -7.51
C PHE A 79 20.55 19.14 -7.63
N ARG A 80 20.46 19.87 -6.51
CA ARG A 80 20.98 21.23 -6.41
C ARG A 80 22.26 21.24 -5.60
N VAL A 81 23.35 21.57 -6.28
CA VAL A 81 24.71 21.54 -5.73
C VAL A 81 25.32 22.93 -5.75
N ARG A 82 26.26 23.18 -4.83
CA ARG A 82 27.12 24.36 -4.89
C ARG A 82 28.40 24.02 -5.63
N ASP A 83 28.71 24.76 -6.68
CA ASP A 83 29.98 24.65 -7.39
C ASP A 83 31.15 25.03 -6.45
N PRO A 84 32.12 24.14 -6.18
CA PRO A 84 33.22 24.47 -5.26
C PRO A 84 34.18 25.54 -5.79
N LEU A 85 34.25 25.74 -7.11
CA LEU A 85 35.12 26.72 -7.76
C LEU A 85 34.48 28.10 -7.85
N THR A 86 33.19 28.16 -8.21
CA THR A 86 32.47 29.42 -8.43
C THR A 86 31.62 29.85 -7.25
N GLY A 87 31.27 28.92 -6.35
CA GLY A 87 30.32 29.12 -5.26
C GLY A 87 28.86 29.27 -5.72
N GLY A 88 28.60 29.23 -7.03
CA GLY A 88 27.27 29.34 -7.62
C GLY A 88 26.47 28.05 -7.47
N GLU A 89 25.14 28.18 -7.49
CA GLU A 89 24.23 27.04 -7.51
C GLU A 89 24.21 26.42 -8.91
N GLN A 90 24.28 25.09 -8.98
CA GLN A 90 24.14 24.30 -10.19
C GLN A 90 23.08 23.23 -10.00
N VAL A 91 22.38 22.92 -11.08
CA VAL A 91 21.40 21.85 -11.14
C VAL A 91 22.02 20.69 -11.92
N LEU A 92 21.98 19.49 -11.35
CA LEU A 92 22.38 18.24 -11.99
C LEU A 92 21.14 17.37 -12.17
N GLY A 93 20.97 16.74 -13.33
CA GLY A 93 19.84 15.87 -13.59
C GLY A 93 19.74 15.53 -15.07
N PHE A 94 18.55 15.12 -15.51
CA PHE A 94 18.33 14.85 -16.92
C PHE A 94 18.45 16.16 -17.75
N PRO A 95 19.28 16.20 -18.80
CA PRO A 95 19.38 17.37 -19.66
C PRO A 95 18.17 17.43 -20.60
N GLU A 96 17.05 18.03 -20.15
CA GLU A 96 15.91 18.31 -21.04
C GLU A 96 16.19 19.51 -21.95
N GLU A 97 15.95 19.35 -23.26
CA GLU A 97 15.84 20.50 -24.17
C GLU A 97 14.50 21.22 -23.94
N GLY A 98 14.53 22.38 -23.28
CA GLY A 98 13.41 23.32 -23.26
C GLY A 98 12.56 23.40 -21.98
N SER A 99 13.13 23.09 -20.81
CA SER A 99 12.47 23.38 -19.53
C SER A 99 12.25 24.89 -19.33
N ILE A 100 11.22 25.23 -18.54
CA ILE A 100 10.60 26.57 -18.42
C ILE A 100 11.53 27.61 -17.77
N GLU A 101 12.61 27.16 -17.14
CA GLU A 101 13.67 28.03 -16.62
C GLU A 101 14.96 27.72 -17.39
N ASP A 102 15.62 28.74 -17.94
CA ASP A 102 16.90 28.73 -18.69
C ASP A 102 18.11 28.05 -17.95
N ARG A 103 17.87 27.26 -16.90
CA ARG A 103 18.88 26.47 -16.18
C ARG A 103 19.23 25.24 -17.00
N LYS A 104 20.37 25.31 -17.71
CA LYS A 104 20.99 24.13 -18.32
C LYS A 104 21.47 23.20 -17.21
N ALA A 105 20.70 22.16 -16.89
CA ALA A 105 21.17 21.11 -16.01
C ALA A 105 22.41 20.44 -16.61
N LEU A 106 23.41 20.15 -15.77
CA LEU A 106 24.50 19.27 -16.16
C LEU A 106 23.98 17.83 -16.10
N ALA A 107 24.37 17.02 -17.08
CA ALA A 107 24.08 15.60 -17.09
C ALA A 107 24.69 14.91 -15.85
N ASP A 108 23.85 14.49 -14.92
CA ASP A 108 24.23 13.87 -13.64
C ASP A 108 25.12 12.62 -13.80
N TYR A 109 24.90 11.85 -14.87
CA TYR A 109 25.71 10.69 -15.23
C TYR A 109 27.15 11.01 -15.66
N LEU A 110 27.47 12.29 -15.93
CA LEU A 110 28.84 12.74 -16.26
C LEU A 110 29.55 13.36 -15.07
N VAL A 111 28.86 13.59 -13.95
CA VAL A 111 29.37 14.36 -12.82
C VAL A 111 29.69 13.43 -11.66
N PRO A 112 30.97 13.28 -11.28
CA PRO A 112 31.37 12.49 -10.11
C PRO A 112 30.89 13.11 -8.79
N ILE A 113 30.43 12.29 -7.84
CA ILE A 113 30.06 12.75 -6.49
C ILE A 113 31.22 13.47 -5.74
N PRO A 114 32.50 13.06 -5.84
CA PRO A 114 33.57 13.73 -5.10
C PRO A 114 33.81 15.18 -5.52
N ASP A 115 33.34 15.57 -6.70
CA ASP A 115 33.56 16.91 -7.24
C ASP A 115 32.64 17.95 -6.58
N TYR A 116 31.57 17.54 -5.90
CA TYR A 116 30.55 18.45 -5.35
C TYR A 116 30.18 18.17 -3.89
N PHE A 117 30.43 16.96 -3.36
CA PHE A 117 30.16 16.67 -1.95
C PHE A 117 31.32 17.10 -1.04
N GLY A 118 30.98 17.90 -0.01
CA GLY A 118 31.88 18.36 1.04
C GLY A 118 31.14 18.43 2.38
N ASP A 119 31.36 19.50 3.15
CA ASP A 119 30.70 19.68 4.46
C ASP A 119 29.24 20.14 4.36
N GLU A 120 28.84 20.77 3.24
CA GLU A 120 27.46 21.23 3.02
C GLU A 120 26.60 20.10 2.43
N PRO A 121 25.33 19.97 2.86
CA PRO A 121 24.42 19.02 2.27
C PRO A 121 24.00 19.42 0.85
N VAL A 122 23.68 18.42 0.04
CA VAL A 122 23.10 18.59 -1.30
C VAL A 122 21.59 18.32 -1.22
N GLU A 123 20.81 19.13 -1.94
CA GLU A 123 19.38 18.93 -2.07
C GLU A 123 19.10 18.00 -3.26
N TYR A 124 18.30 16.95 -3.03
CA TYR A 124 17.85 16.01 -4.06
C TYR A 124 16.32 16.03 -4.10
N MET A 125 15.76 16.42 -5.23
CA MET A 125 14.31 16.45 -5.46
C MET A 125 13.92 15.31 -6.40
N TYR A 126 12.97 14.49 -5.97
CA TYR A 126 12.34 13.46 -6.79
C TYR A 126 10.86 13.77 -6.95
N ASP A 127 10.34 13.51 -8.14
CA ASP A 127 8.99 13.84 -8.58
C ASP A 127 8.66 15.33 -8.46
N PHE A 128 8.64 16.03 -9.59
CA PHE A 128 8.30 17.46 -9.60
C PHE A 128 6.80 17.72 -9.36
N GLY A 129 5.95 16.69 -9.44
CA GLY A 129 4.55 16.75 -9.03
C GLY A 129 4.42 16.76 -7.51
N ASP A 130 4.92 15.71 -6.86
CA ASP A 130 4.80 15.52 -5.41
C ASP A 130 5.88 16.26 -4.58
N SER A 131 6.94 16.71 -5.23
CA SER A 131 8.04 17.50 -4.67
C SER A 131 8.75 16.81 -3.48
N TRP A 132 9.15 15.55 -3.64
CA TRP A 132 9.87 14.82 -2.60
C TRP A 132 11.30 15.34 -2.43
N LEU A 133 11.48 16.18 -1.42
CA LEU A 133 12.75 16.85 -1.16
C LEU A 133 13.60 16.10 -0.13
N HIS A 134 14.84 15.82 -0.49
CA HIS A 134 15.81 15.15 0.37
C HIS A 134 17.01 16.05 0.64
N GLU A 135 17.54 15.92 1.84
CA GLU A 135 18.85 16.45 2.21
C GLU A 135 19.85 15.28 2.24
N VAL A 136 20.85 15.34 1.36
CA VAL A 136 21.89 14.32 1.20
C VAL A 136 23.20 14.87 1.76
N THR A 137 23.67 14.27 2.86
CA THR A 137 24.86 14.74 3.60
C THR A 137 25.95 13.68 3.53
N LEU A 138 27.17 14.06 3.14
CA LEU A 138 28.35 13.21 3.25
C LEU A 138 28.78 13.13 4.72
N GLU A 139 28.59 11.97 5.37
CA GLU A 139 29.00 11.78 6.76
C GLU A 139 30.46 11.36 6.90
N ALA A 140 30.96 10.52 5.98
CA ALA A 140 32.31 10.00 6.01
C ALA A 140 32.79 9.50 4.65
N VAL A 141 34.11 9.61 4.43
CA VAL A 141 34.83 8.86 3.39
C VAL A 141 35.59 7.74 4.10
N LEU A 142 35.23 6.50 3.79
CA LEU A 142 35.72 5.29 4.41
C LEU A 142 36.73 4.59 3.48
N PRO A 143 37.76 3.93 4.03
CA PRO A 143 38.67 3.15 3.20
C PRO A 143 37.92 2.00 2.50
N PRO A 144 38.41 1.56 1.34
CA PRO A 144 37.87 0.39 0.65
C PRO A 144 37.78 -0.84 1.55
N SER A 145 36.65 -1.55 1.46
CA SER A 145 36.45 -2.86 2.07
C SER A 145 36.30 -3.92 0.99
N ARG A 146 37.10 -4.98 1.07
CA ARG A 146 36.96 -6.15 0.17
C ARG A 146 35.86 -7.12 0.62
N GLU A 147 35.34 -6.92 1.82
CA GLU A 147 34.32 -7.77 2.44
C GLU A 147 32.91 -7.20 2.23
N THR A 148 32.81 -5.97 1.72
CA THR A 148 31.55 -5.25 1.49
C THR A 148 31.30 -5.16 0.00
N GLU A 149 30.13 -5.66 -0.42
CA GLU A 149 29.58 -5.37 -1.73
C GLU A 149 28.88 -4.01 -1.66
N TYR A 150 29.24 -3.11 -2.56
CA TYR A 150 28.67 -1.76 -2.63
C TYR A 150 27.81 -1.65 -3.88
N PRO A 151 26.71 -0.86 -3.84
CA PRO A 151 26.27 -0.04 -2.71
C PRO A 151 25.59 -0.88 -1.60
N VAL A 152 25.56 -0.35 -0.38
CA VAL A 152 24.91 -1.01 0.77
C VAL A 152 24.14 -0.02 1.63
N CYS A 153 22.95 -0.41 2.11
CA CYS A 153 22.22 0.32 3.13
C CYS A 153 22.65 -0.20 4.51
N THR A 154 23.21 0.68 5.34
CA THR A 154 23.76 0.28 6.65
C THR A 154 22.82 0.58 7.81
N ALA A 155 21.89 1.52 7.62
CA ALA A 155 20.88 1.87 8.60
C ALA A 155 19.78 2.71 7.95
N GLY A 156 18.65 2.83 8.64
CA GLY A 156 17.59 3.76 8.29
C GLY A 156 16.47 3.66 9.31
N ALA A 157 15.44 4.47 9.13
CA ALA A 157 14.20 4.34 9.90
C ALA A 157 13.00 4.73 9.05
N ARG A 158 11.87 4.08 9.36
CA ARG A 158 10.54 4.31 8.78
C ARG A 158 10.43 3.94 7.30
N ALA A 159 9.26 3.46 6.91
CA ALA A 159 8.94 3.22 5.51
C ALA A 159 8.88 4.55 4.76
N CYS A 160 9.34 4.55 3.51
CA CYS A 160 9.17 5.74 2.66
C CYS A 160 7.72 5.86 2.19
N PRO A 161 7.28 7.08 1.83
CA PRO A 161 5.97 7.26 1.21
C PRO A 161 5.85 6.39 -0.05
N PRO A 162 4.69 5.76 -0.29
CA PRO A 162 4.43 5.09 -1.57
C PRO A 162 4.55 6.06 -2.76
N GLU A 163 4.86 5.52 -3.94
CA GLU A 163 4.81 6.29 -5.19
C GLU A 163 3.41 6.89 -5.39
N ASP A 164 3.35 8.07 -6.02
CA ASP A 164 2.10 8.76 -6.38
C ASP A 164 1.13 9.02 -5.21
N CYS A 165 1.61 9.05 -3.96
CA CYS A 165 0.73 9.31 -2.81
C CYS A 165 0.34 10.79 -2.61
N GLY A 166 0.78 11.71 -3.48
CA GLY A 166 0.36 13.11 -3.46
C GLY A 166 1.20 14.01 -2.55
N GLY A 167 2.51 13.75 -2.51
CA GLY A 167 3.47 14.54 -1.75
C GLY A 167 3.27 14.46 -0.24
N VAL A 168 3.92 15.35 0.51
CA VAL A 168 3.92 15.34 1.99
C VAL A 168 2.50 15.35 2.58
N SER A 169 1.59 16.14 1.98
CA SER A 169 0.19 16.21 2.44
C SER A 169 -0.59 14.93 2.14
N GLY A 170 -0.41 14.37 0.94
CA GLY A 170 -1.11 13.15 0.55
C GLY A 170 -0.64 11.94 1.36
N TYR A 171 0.66 11.85 1.64
CA TYR A 171 1.19 10.83 2.57
C TYR A 171 0.62 10.98 3.99
N ALA A 172 0.49 12.20 4.50
CA ALA A 172 -0.11 12.43 5.83
C ALA A 172 -1.58 11.97 5.87
N GLU A 173 -2.34 12.21 4.81
CA GLU A 173 -3.72 11.75 4.68
C GLU A 173 -3.79 10.22 4.56
N PHE A 174 -2.95 9.62 3.71
CA PHE A 174 -2.82 8.18 3.59
C PHE A 174 -2.55 7.52 4.96
N LEU A 175 -1.60 8.04 5.73
CA LEU A 175 -1.33 7.55 7.09
C LEU A 175 -2.51 7.70 8.05
N ARG A 176 -3.31 8.77 7.92
CA ARG A 176 -4.52 8.98 8.72
C ARG A 176 -5.55 7.89 8.42
N VAL A 177 -5.80 7.64 7.14
CA VAL A 177 -6.81 6.66 6.67
C VAL A 177 -6.42 5.24 7.06
N ILE A 178 -5.18 4.81 6.79
CA ILE A 178 -4.76 3.43 7.13
C ILE A 178 -4.64 3.19 8.64
N ALA A 179 -4.58 4.24 9.46
CA ALA A 179 -4.55 4.11 10.91
C ALA A 179 -5.94 3.93 11.54
N ASP A 180 -7.02 4.23 10.80
CA ASP A 180 -8.40 4.12 11.26
C ASP A 180 -9.15 3.02 10.48
N PRO A 181 -9.30 1.80 11.03
CA PRO A 181 -10.05 0.72 10.37
C PRO A 181 -11.54 0.98 10.17
N THR A 182 -12.07 2.09 10.72
CA THR A 182 -13.47 2.50 10.53
C THR A 182 -13.65 3.56 9.45
N ASP A 183 -12.55 4.11 8.92
CA ASP A 183 -12.58 5.03 7.79
C ASP A 183 -13.04 4.27 6.53
N GLU A 184 -13.96 4.86 5.75
CA GLU A 184 -14.55 4.24 4.57
C GLU A 184 -13.49 3.91 3.50
N GLU A 185 -12.41 4.69 3.44
CA GLU A 185 -11.32 4.52 2.49
C GLU A 185 -10.22 3.55 2.99
N HIS A 186 -10.32 3.02 4.21
CA HIS A 186 -9.27 2.19 4.84
C HIS A 186 -8.86 0.98 3.99
N GLU A 187 -9.83 0.15 3.61
CA GLU A 187 -9.59 -1.06 2.82
C GLU A 187 -9.12 -0.72 1.40
N GLU A 188 -9.63 0.37 0.81
CA GLU A 188 -9.21 0.84 -0.50
C GLU A 188 -7.75 1.30 -0.50
N MET A 189 -7.34 2.09 0.49
CA MET A 189 -5.98 2.59 0.63
C MET A 189 -4.99 1.47 0.93
N LEU A 190 -5.37 0.49 1.77
CA LEU A 190 -4.57 -0.70 1.99
C LEU A 190 -4.45 -1.53 0.71
N HIS A 191 -5.53 -1.72 -0.04
CA HIS A 191 -5.47 -2.42 -1.32
C HIS A 191 -4.54 -1.71 -2.33
N TRP A 192 -4.65 -0.38 -2.42
CA TRP A 192 -3.84 0.44 -3.32
C TRP A 192 -2.33 0.29 -3.06
N VAL A 193 -1.93 0.26 -1.79
CA VAL A 193 -0.51 0.09 -1.40
C VAL A 193 -0.03 -1.38 -1.41
N GLY A 194 -0.86 -2.31 -1.88
CA GLY A 194 -0.50 -3.73 -2.01
C GLY A 194 -0.89 -4.60 -0.81
N GLY A 195 -1.78 -4.13 0.04
CA GLY A 195 -2.49 -4.88 1.10
C GLY A 195 -2.09 -4.52 2.52
N THR A 196 -0.82 -4.17 2.76
CA THR A 196 -0.35 -3.80 4.11
C THR A 196 0.73 -2.74 4.04
N PHE A 197 0.74 -1.80 5.00
CA PHE A 197 1.79 -0.79 5.11
C PHE A 197 2.09 -0.47 6.58
N ASN A 198 3.37 -0.56 6.98
CA ASN A 198 3.82 -0.10 8.29
C ASN A 198 4.72 1.13 8.13
N PRO A 199 4.26 2.34 8.52
CA PRO A 199 5.06 3.55 8.40
C PRO A 199 6.35 3.53 9.22
N GLU A 200 6.43 2.73 10.28
CA GLU A 200 7.59 2.70 11.17
C GLU A 200 8.64 1.65 10.78
N TYR A 201 8.29 0.69 9.90
CA TYR A 201 9.18 -0.40 9.55
C TYR A 201 10.17 -0.03 8.46
N PHE A 202 11.43 -0.35 8.68
CA PHE A 202 12.48 -0.34 7.67
C PHE A 202 13.54 -1.38 8.05
N ASP A 203 13.93 -2.20 7.08
CA ASP A 203 15.02 -3.17 7.21
C ASP A 203 16.12 -2.82 6.18
N PRO A 204 17.30 -2.33 6.64
CA PRO A 204 18.41 -2.03 5.74
C PRO A 204 18.89 -3.24 4.94
N SER A 205 18.75 -4.46 5.47
CA SER A 205 19.21 -5.69 4.83
C SER A 205 18.31 -6.16 3.69
N ALA A 206 17.07 -5.67 3.65
CA ALA A 206 16.11 -5.95 2.58
C ALA A 206 16.26 -5.03 1.36
N VAL A 207 17.15 -4.02 1.43
CA VAL A 207 17.38 -3.10 0.30
C VAL A 207 18.15 -3.83 -0.80
N HIS A 208 17.50 -3.97 -1.96
CA HIS A 208 18.13 -4.40 -3.20
C HIS A 208 18.57 -3.18 -4.00
N PHE A 209 19.83 -3.16 -4.44
CA PHE A 209 20.36 -2.10 -5.29
C PHE A 209 20.53 -2.59 -6.71
N ASP A 210 19.92 -1.87 -7.64
CA ASP A 210 19.97 -2.16 -9.07
C ASP A 210 21.33 -1.83 -9.68
N ASP A 211 21.63 -2.48 -10.81
CA ASP A 211 22.73 -2.04 -11.67
C ASP A 211 22.39 -0.69 -12.32
N SER A 212 23.08 0.36 -11.87
CA SER A 212 22.87 1.74 -12.35
C SER A 212 23.11 1.91 -13.85
N TYR A 213 23.98 1.09 -14.47
CA TYR A 213 24.22 1.10 -15.91
C TYR A 213 23.04 0.49 -16.67
N LEU A 214 22.49 -0.62 -16.20
CA LEU A 214 21.28 -1.18 -16.79
C LEU A 214 20.11 -0.21 -16.66
N ARG A 215 19.97 0.44 -15.49
CA ARG A 215 18.93 1.45 -15.28
C ARG A 215 19.11 2.65 -16.19
N TRP A 216 20.35 3.09 -16.40
CA TRP A 216 20.70 4.12 -17.38
C TRP A 216 20.33 3.69 -18.81
N LYS A 217 20.69 2.47 -19.24
CA LYS A 217 20.33 1.96 -20.57
C LYS A 217 18.81 1.92 -20.76
N SER A 218 18.07 1.47 -19.75
CA SER A 218 16.62 1.44 -19.77
C SER A 218 16.05 2.86 -19.92
N ALA A 219 16.44 3.80 -19.06
CA ALA A 219 15.93 5.17 -19.06
C ALA A 219 16.35 5.99 -20.29
N TYR A 220 17.63 5.98 -20.66
CA TYR A 220 18.20 6.86 -21.69
C TYR A 220 18.21 6.26 -23.09
N LEU A 221 18.40 4.95 -23.21
CA LEU A 221 18.44 4.26 -24.52
C LEU A 221 17.13 3.54 -24.85
N LYS A 222 16.20 3.43 -23.90
CA LYS A 222 14.97 2.64 -24.04
C LYS A 222 15.28 1.20 -24.42
N ASP A 223 16.32 0.66 -23.79
CA ASP A 223 16.81 -0.68 -24.04
C ASP A 223 15.92 -1.70 -23.30
N GLU A 224 15.10 -2.42 -24.06
CA GLU A 224 14.15 -3.41 -23.51
C GLU A 224 14.87 -4.60 -22.85
N GLU A 225 16.03 -5.04 -23.37
CA GLU A 225 16.79 -6.15 -22.78
C GLU A 225 17.37 -5.75 -21.42
N ALA A 226 17.84 -4.51 -21.28
CA ALA A 226 18.28 -3.99 -19.99
C ALA A 226 17.12 -3.88 -18.99
N TYR A 227 15.93 -3.50 -19.44
CA TYR A 227 14.73 -3.46 -18.61
C TYR A 227 14.31 -4.86 -18.14
N GLU A 228 14.24 -5.83 -19.04
CA GLU A 228 13.90 -7.22 -18.71
C GLU A 228 14.88 -7.82 -17.69
N LEU A 229 16.18 -7.55 -17.84
CA LEU A 229 17.20 -8.02 -16.91
C LEU A 229 17.05 -7.42 -15.51
N LEU A 230 16.81 -6.10 -15.42
CA LEU A 230 16.54 -5.42 -14.15
C LEU A 230 15.31 -5.99 -13.43
N MET A 231 14.21 -6.18 -14.17
CA MET A 231 12.97 -6.71 -13.58
C MET A 231 13.17 -8.14 -13.10
N SER A 232 13.90 -8.96 -13.87
CA SER A 232 14.25 -10.33 -13.47
C SER A 232 15.11 -10.36 -12.20
N ASP A 233 16.08 -9.44 -12.07
CA ASP A 233 16.95 -9.37 -10.90
C ASP A 233 16.18 -8.91 -9.65
N ARG A 234 15.27 -7.94 -9.80
CA ARG A 234 14.36 -7.49 -8.73
C ARG A 234 13.42 -8.60 -8.28
N GLU A 235 12.82 -9.35 -9.20
CA GLU A 235 11.97 -10.51 -8.88
C GLU A 235 12.77 -11.58 -8.11
N ALA A 236 14.00 -11.87 -8.53
CA ALA A 236 14.88 -12.80 -7.85
C ALA A 236 15.25 -12.32 -6.44
N ALA A 237 15.50 -11.02 -6.26
CA ALA A 237 15.77 -10.43 -4.96
C ALA A 237 14.53 -10.47 -4.04
N ALA A 238 13.35 -10.11 -4.56
CA ALA A 238 12.10 -10.18 -3.82
C ALA A 238 11.77 -11.60 -3.34
N ALA A 239 12.06 -12.62 -4.16
CA ALA A 239 11.91 -14.03 -3.79
C ALA A 239 12.87 -14.50 -2.68
N LEU A 240 13.89 -13.71 -2.32
CA LEU A 240 14.81 -13.97 -1.21
C LEU A 240 14.49 -13.13 0.03
N THR A 241 13.54 -12.20 -0.04
CA THR A 241 13.11 -11.40 1.10
C THR A 241 12.14 -12.21 1.96
N PRO A 242 12.35 -12.32 3.29
CA PRO A 242 11.43 -13.02 4.16
C PRO A 242 10.02 -12.42 4.14
N VAL A 243 8.99 -13.27 4.21
CA VAL A 243 7.61 -12.83 4.44
C VAL A 243 7.53 -12.24 5.83
N THR A 244 7.14 -10.97 5.89
CA THR A 244 6.89 -10.25 7.12
C THR A 244 5.48 -9.69 7.16
N HIS A 245 5.01 -9.38 8.36
CA HIS A 245 3.75 -8.70 8.57
C HIS A 245 3.84 -7.85 9.82
N THR A 246 3.45 -6.58 9.73
CA THR A 246 3.26 -5.76 10.92
C THR A 246 1.78 -5.75 11.28
N ASN A 247 1.47 -6.09 12.53
CA ASN A 247 0.10 -6.01 13.04
C ASN A 247 -0.37 -4.55 13.26
N ARG A 248 -1.67 -4.36 13.58
CA ARG A 248 -2.26 -3.06 13.93
C ARG A 248 -1.61 -2.34 15.12
N LEU A 249 -0.82 -3.05 15.93
CA LEU A 249 -0.12 -2.50 17.09
C LEU A 249 1.31 -2.04 16.75
N GLY A 250 1.75 -2.20 15.50
CA GLY A 250 3.10 -1.86 15.06
C GLY A 250 4.16 -2.93 15.35
N ASP A 251 3.77 -4.11 15.83
CA ASP A 251 4.70 -5.23 16.04
C ASP A 251 4.97 -5.97 14.71
N LEU A 252 6.24 -6.07 14.36
CA LEU A 252 6.70 -6.86 13.21
C LEU A 252 6.75 -8.35 13.54
N TYR A 253 6.22 -9.16 12.63
CA TYR A 253 6.32 -10.60 12.63
C TYR A 253 6.99 -11.08 11.35
N PHE A 254 7.76 -12.15 11.49
CA PHE A 254 8.41 -12.89 10.43
C PHE A 254 7.76 -14.26 10.28
N LEU A 255 7.59 -14.72 9.04
CA LEU A 255 7.12 -16.07 8.78
C LEU A 255 8.27 -17.07 8.86
N HIS A 256 8.11 -18.05 9.74
CA HIS A 256 9.05 -19.14 9.94
C HIS A 256 8.49 -20.45 9.43
N SER A 257 9.38 -21.35 9.04
CA SER A 257 9.08 -22.76 8.84
C SER A 257 9.80 -23.60 9.89
N ARG A 258 9.20 -24.74 10.24
CA ARG A 258 9.85 -25.79 11.02
C ARG A 258 9.38 -27.16 10.55
N GLU A 259 10.30 -28.12 10.57
CA GLU A 259 9.92 -29.53 10.44
C GLU A 259 9.14 -29.98 11.68
N THR A 260 8.04 -30.70 11.46
CA THR A 260 7.17 -31.22 12.53
C THR A 260 7.21 -32.73 12.58
N ASP A 261 6.99 -33.36 11.43
CA ASP A 261 7.15 -34.79 11.17
C ASP A 261 8.13 -34.99 10.00
N PRO A 262 8.72 -36.18 9.81
CA PRO A 262 9.60 -36.46 8.67
C PRO A 262 8.91 -36.13 7.33
N GLY A 263 9.35 -35.05 6.68
CA GLY A 263 8.77 -34.55 5.43
C GLY A 263 7.55 -33.63 5.57
N SER A 264 7.19 -33.21 6.78
CA SER A 264 6.10 -32.25 7.02
C SER A 264 6.59 -30.95 7.64
N THR A 265 6.28 -29.85 6.97
CA THR A 265 6.65 -28.50 7.37
C THR A 265 5.45 -27.76 7.93
N SER A 266 5.61 -27.13 9.09
CA SER A 266 4.64 -26.21 9.67
C SER A 266 5.17 -24.79 9.57
N HIS A 267 4.26 -23.85 9.31
CA HIS A 267 4.55 -22.43 9.18
C HIS A 267 3.93 -21.66 10.34
N PHE A 268 4.63 -20.64 10.86
CA PHE A 268 4.14 -19.81 11.96
C PHE A 268 4.78 -18.42 11.95
N PHE A 269 4.05 -17.43 12.45
CA PHE A 269 4.58 -16.08 12.63
C PHE A 269 5.24 -15.92 14.00
N SER A 270 6.37 -15.21 14.05
CA SER A 270 7.11 -14.88 15.27
C SER A 270 7.70 -13.48 15.17
N ARG A 271 7.84 -12.78 16.30
CA ARG A 271 8.53 -11.48 16.34
C ARG A 271 10.06 -11.60 16.29
N ASN A 272 10.59 -12.81 16.41
CA ASN A 272 12.03 -13.05 16.28
C ASN A 272 12.40 -13.23 14.81
N GLU A 273 13.48 -12.58 14.37
CA GLU A 273 14.07 -12.73 13.04
C GLU A 273 14.97 -13.98 12.93
N ASP A 274 15.46 -14.52 14.07
CA ASP A 274 16.28 -15.74 14.07
C ASP A 274 15.44 -16.98 13.71
N GLY A 275 15.93 -17.80 12.78
CA GLY A 275 15.33 -19.10 12.47
C GLY A 275 15.37 -19.45 10.99
N GLN A 276 14.49 -20.37 10.58
CA GLN A 276 14.29 -20.72 9.17
C GLN A 276 13.16 -19.87 8.61
N LEU A 277 13.54 -18.69 8.09
CA LEU A 277 12.62 -17.77 7.45
C LEU A 277 12.07 -18.34 6.14
N VAL A 278 10.89 -17.86 5.78
CA VAL A 278 10.13 -18.28 4.60
C VAL A 278 9.92 -17.06 3.73
N HIS A 279 10.06 -17.22 2.42
CA HIS A 279 10.07 -16.11 1.46
C HIS A 279 8.78 -16.02 0.63
N GLU A 280 7.86 -16.97 0.81
CA GLU A 280 6.54 -16.96 0.17
C GLU A 280 5.47 -17.49 1.14
N ILE A 281 4.25 -16.96 1.04
CA ILE A 281 3.11 -17.50 1.80
C ILE A 281 2.74 -18.87 1.20
N PRO A 282 2.58 -19.94 2.00
CA PRO A 282 2.20 -21.24 1.48
C PRO A 282 0.84 -21.20 0.75
N ASP A 283 0.74 -21.92 -0.37
CA ASP A 283 -0.49 -22.01 -1.17
C ASP A 283 -1.74 -22.30 -0.32
N GLY A 284 -2.79 -21.51 -0.55
CA GLY A 284 -4.07 -21.65 0.14
C GLY A 284 -4.09 -21.09 1.57
N TYR A 285 -3.07 -20.32 1.96
CA TYR A 285 -3.04 -19.58 3.21
C TYR A 285 -2.99 -18.08 2.98
N GLU A 286 -3.49 -17.33 3.95
CA GLU A 286 -3.36 -15.88 4.04
C GLU A 286 -2.89 -15.49 5.44
N ILE A 287 -2.32 -14.29 5.52
CA ILE A 287 -1.97 -13.69 6.80
C ILE A 287 -3.24 -13.20 7.47
N HIS A 288 -3.46 -13.60 8.71
CA HIS A 288 -4.60 -13.18 9.49
C HIS A 288 -4.16 -12.61 10.82
N GLU A 289 -4.52 -11.36 11.03
CA GLU A 289 -4.39 -10.70 12.31
C GLU A 289 -5.65 -10.89 13.16
N ARG A 290 -5.47 -11.42 14.37
CA ARG A 290 -6.53 -11.55 15.36
C ARG A 290 -6.86 -10.20 16.00
N PRO A 291 -8.04 -10.03 16.63
CA PRO A 291 -8.40 -8.78 17.31
C PRO A 291 -7.44 -8.34 18.43
N ASP A 292 -6.67 -9.27 18.99
CA ASP A 292 -5.63 -8.99 20.00
C ASP A 292 -4.27 -8.60 19.40
N GLY A 293 -4.18 -8.46 18.08
CA GLY A 293 -2.95 -8.16 17.35
C GLY A 293 -2.05 -9.37 17.10
N GLN A 294 -2.45 -10.59 17.46
CA GLN A 294 -1.65 -11.77 17.14
C GLN A 294 -1.76 -12.12 15.66
N VAL A 295 -0.60 -12.30 15.01
CA VAL A 295 -0.51 -12.66 13.59
C VAL A 295 -0.38 -14.18 13.46
N GLN A 296 -1.14 -14.76 12.54
CA GLN A 296 -1.03 -16.17 12.19
C GLN A 296 -1.30 -16.36 10.70
N LEU A 297 -0.82 -17.49 10.15
CA LEU A 297 -1.40 -17.99 8.91
C LEU A 297 -2.76 -18.63 9.19
N ARG A 298 -3.75 -18.34 8.36
CA ARG A 298 -4.98 -19.11 8.29
C ARG A 298 -5.18 -19.64 6.88
N LYS A 299 -5.90 -20.76 6.74
CA LYS A 299 -6.33 -21.19 5.41
C LYS A 299 -7.30 -20.17 4.85
N ILE A 300 -7.08 -19.79 3.59
CA ILE A 300 -8.04 -18.97 2.84
C ILE A 300 -9.37 -19.74 2.85
N PRO A 301 -10.46 -19.15 3.37
CA PRO A 301 -11.77 -19.76 3.27
C PRO A 301 -12.09 -20.01 1.80
N GLU A 302 -12.44 -21.24 1.42
CA GLU A 302 -13.00 -21.46 0.08
C GLU A 302 -14.32 -20.69 0.00
N GLU A 303 -14.36 -19.62 -0.79
CA GLU A 303 -15.63 -18.97 -1.13
C GLU A 303 -16.41 -19.89 -2.05
N ILE A 304 -17.21 -20.76 -1.44
CA ILE A 304 -18.03 -21.74 -2.16
C ILE A 304 -19.10 -21.02 -2.99
N ILE A 305 -19.51 -19.81 -2.56
CA ILE A 305 -20.46 -18.95 -3.25
C ILE A 305 -19.72 -17.96 -4.16
N THR A 306 -20.17 -17.85 -5.40
CA THR A 306 -19.59 -16.94 -6.39
C THR A 306 -20.16 -15.52 -6.25
N GLU A 307 -19.38 -14.51 -6.65
CA GLU A 307 -19.82 -13.11 -6.64
C GLU A 307 -21.11 -12.89 -7.45
N ARG A 308 -21.29 -13.64 -8.55
CA ARG A 308 -22.52 -13.62 -9.35
C ARG A 308 -23.75 -13.99 -8.51
N GLU A 309 -23.62 -14.93 -7.59
CA GLU A 309 -24.73 -15.41 -6.75
C GLU A 309 -25.06 -14.38 -5.66
N ARG A 310 -24.04 -13.73 -5.08
CA ARG A 310 -24.24 -12.56 -4.19
C ARG A 310 -25.02 -11.45 -4.91
N LEU A 311 -24.60 -11.10 -6.13
CA LEU A 311 -25.24 -10.06 -6.94
C LEU A 311 -26.68 -10.40 -7.34
N ILE A 312 -27.00 -11.68 -7.55
CA ILE A 312 -28.38 -12.14 -7.81
C ILE A 312 -29.27 -11.86 -6.59
N VAL A 313 -28.80 -12.19 -5.40
CA VAL A 313 -29.54 -11.93 -4.16
C VAL A 313 -29.69 -10.43 -3.93
N GLU A 314 -28.61 -9.67 -4.08
CA GLU A 314 -28.64 -8.21 -3.96
C GLU A 314 -29.66 -7.57 -4.93
N SER A 315 -29.68 -8.03 -6.17
CA SER A 315 -30.66 -7.59 -7.17
C SER A 315 -32.10 -7.92 -6.77
N ALA A 316 -32.33 -9.09 -6.18
CA ALA A 316 -33.65 -9.50 -5.69
C ALA A 316 -34.10 -8.69 -4.45
N VAL A 317 -33.17 -8.32 -3.57
CA VAL A 317 -33.43 -7.44 -2.42
C VAL A 317 -33.80 -6.03 -2.89
N LYS A 318 -33.03 -5.46 -3.82
CA LYS A 318 -33.36 -4.17 -4.45
C LYS A 318 -34.73 -4.20 -5.14
N ALA A 319 -35.05 -5.28 -5.85
CA ALA A 319 -36.37 -5.47 -6.48
C ALA A 319 -37.52 -5.58 -5.47
N ALA A 320 -37.25 -5.92 -4.20
CA ALA A 320 -38.22 -5.93 -3.12
C ALA A 320 -38.54 -4.53 -2.56
N GLY A 321 -37.80 -3.50 -2.99
CA GLY A 321 -37.94 -2.11 -2.53
C GLY A 321 -37.12 -1.79 -1.28
N ILE A 322 -36.10 -2.60 -0.98
CA ILE A 322 -35.16 -2.36 0.10
C ILE A 322 -33.91 -1.70 -0.49
N GLU A 323 -33.66 -0.44 -0.10
CA GLU A 323 -32.49 0.32 -0.57
C GLU A 323 -31.33 0.27 0.42
N ASP A 324 -31.63 0.33 1.73
CA ASP A 324 -30.63 0.26 2.80
C ASP A 324 -30.48 -1.18 3.33
N CYS A 325 -29.59 -1.95 2.69
CA CYS A 325 -29.26 -3.31 3.10
C CYS A 325 -27.79 -3.66 2.86
N ILE A 326 -27.28 -4.62 3.62
CA ILE A 326 -25.98 -5.26 3.37
C ILE A 326 -26.23 -6.69 2.87
N VAL A 327 -25.56 -7.10 1.79
CA VAL A 327 -25.63 -8.47 1.25
C VAL A 327 -24.22 -9.05 1.19
N GLU A 328 -23.94 -10.00 2.09
CA GLU A 328 -22.62 -10.60 2.30
C GLU A 328 -22.64 -12.10 2.05
N VAL A 329 -21.50 -12.64 1.62
CA VAL A 329 -21.24 -14.08 1.61
C VAL A 329 -20.64 -14.48 2.96
N ARG A 330 -21.21 -15.49 3.61
CA ARG A 330 -20.70 -16.07 4.85
C ARG A 330 -20.68 -17.59 4.72
N GLY A 331 -19.50 -18.15 4.44
CA GLY A 331 -19.32 -19.59 4.23
C GLY A 331 -20.05 -20.07 2.98
N ASP A 332 -21.05 -20.94 3.18
CA ASP A 332 -21.88 -21.50 2.12
C ASP A 332 -23.19 -20.72 1.90
N ALA A 333 -23.33 -19.52 2.49
CA ALA A 333 -24.57 -18.76 2.44
C ALA A 333 -24.40 -17.30 1.98
N VAL A 334 -25.36 -16.80 1.22
CA VAL A 334 -25.55 -15.35 1.01
C VAL A 334 -26.52 -14.83 2.07
N THR A 335 -26.11 -13.89 2.91
CA THR A 335 -26.92 -13.33 4.00
C THR A 335 -27.30 -11.88 3.71
N VAL A 336 -28.57 -11.56 3.91
CA VAL A 336 -29.17 -10.23 3.76
C VAL A 336 -29.41 -9.63 5.14
N PHE A 337 -28.82 -8.47 5.37
CA PHE A 337 -29.02 -7.65 6.56
C PHE A 337 -29.83 -6.42 6.20
N LEU A 338 -30.80 -6.08 7.04
CA LEU A 338 -31.60 -4.87 6.92
C LEU A 338 -31.21 -3.89 8.02
N ALA A 339 -31.29 -2.60 7.73
CA ALA A 339 -31.09 -1.54 8.71
C ALA A 339 -32.21 -1.55 9.77
N ASP A 340 -31.83 -1.51 11.04
CA ASP A 340 -32.73 -1.35 12.17
C ASP A 340 -33.12 0.13 12.32
N LEU A 341 -34.19 0.55 11.65
CA LEU A 341 -34.83 1.84 11.91
C LEU A 341 -36.12 1.59 12.69
N ASP A 342 -36.02 1.41 14.00
CA ASP A 342 -37.18 1.61 14.87
C ASP A 342 -37.09 2.97 15.59
N GLU A 343 -38.24 3.63 15.76
CA GLU A 343 -38.34 4.94 16.44
C GLU A 343 -37.77 4.90 17.86
N THR A 344 -37.76 3.73 18.49
CA THR A 344 -37.24 3.51 19.85
C THR A 344 -35.71 3.54 19.90
N PHE A 345 -35.02 3.06 18.88
CA PHE A 345 -33.56 3.11 18.75
C PHE A 345 -33.12 4.54 18.49
N VAL A 346 -33.77 5.24 17.54
CA VAL A 346 -33.51 6.67 17.27
C VAL A 346 -33.81 7.51 18.51
N SER A 347 -34.92 7.27 19.21
CA SER A 347 -35.24 7.96 20.46
C SER A 347 -34.25 7.63 21.59
N GLY A 348 -33.78 6.39 21.70
CA GLY A 348 -32.80 6.00 22.71
C GLY A 348 -31.42 6.60 22.47
N LEU A 349 -31.05 6.74 21.19
CA LEU A 349 -29.79 7.38 20.78
C LEU A 349 -29.82 8.89 21.00
N LEU A 350 -30.96 9.55 20.72
CA LEU A 350 -31.18 10.96 21.03
C LEU A 350 -31.13 11.24 22.55
N ASP A 351 -31.59 10.29 23.38
CA ASP A 351 -31.50 10.38 24.84
C ASP A 351 -30.05 10.27 25.34
N GLN A 352 -29.29 9.28 24.83
CA GLN A 352 -27.89 9.07 25.17
C GLN A 352 -26.96 10.20 24.71
N ALA A 353 -27.25 10.83 23.57
CA ALA A 353 -26.54 12.00 23.08
C ALA A 353 -26.93 13.30 23.82
N GLY A 354 -27.91 13.25 24.74
CA GLY A 354 -28.37 14.40 25.51
C GLY A 354 -29.22 15.39 24.71
N LEU A 355 -29.77 14.97 23.56
CA LEU A 355 -30.47 15.83 22.59
C LEU A 355 -31.98 15.95 22.85
N ILE A 356 -32.54 15.20 23.81
CA ILE A 356 -33.98 15.24 24.15
C ILE A 356 -34.37 16.48 24.96
N ALA A 357 -33.42 17.13 25.63
CA ALA A 357 -33.73 18.20 26.57
C ALA A 357 -33.82 19.60 25.93
N LEU A 358 -34.69 19.83 24.95
CA LEU A 358 -35.02 21.19 24.48
C LEU A 358 -36.44 21.29 23.87
N GLU A 359 -37.46 20.83 24.60
CA GLU A 359 -38.84 21.31 24.40
C GLU A 359 -38.96 22.75 24.94
N SER A 360 -38.37 23.71 24.23
CA SER A 360 -38.68 25.13 24.39
C SER A 360 -39.23 25.65 23.05
N PRO A 361 -40.30 26.46 23.03
CA PRO A 361 -40.88 26.99 21.79
C PRO A 361 -39.91 27.81 20.93
N ASP A 362 -38.75 28.19 21.49
CA ASP A 362 -37.70 29.00 20.88
C ASP A 362 -36.37 28.23 20.64
N GLY A 363 -36.39 26.88 20.70
CA GLY A 363 -35.21 26.04 20.43
C GLY A 363 -34.88 25.93 18.92
N PRO A 364 -33.61 25.68 18.54
CA PRO A 364 -33.22 25.58 17.14
C PRO A 364 -33.95 24.42 16.44
N ASN A 365 -34.32 24.63 15.17
CA ASN A 365 -34.98 23.63 14.35
C ASN A 365 -34.04 22.40 14.18
N VAL A 366 -34.60 21.19 14.18
CA VAL A 366 -33.90 19.93 13.94
C VAL A 366 -33.03 19.99 12.67
N ASP A 367 -33.51 20.66 11.62
CA ASP A 367 -32.75 20.91 10.37
C ASP A 367 -31.49 21.78 10.56
N GLU A 368 -31.47 22.69 11.54
CA GLU A 368 -30.30 23.54 11.84
C GLU A 368 -29.29 22.84 12.74
N MET A 369 -29.72 21.89 13.59
CA MET A 369 -28.83 21.15 14.49
C MET A 369 -27.96 20.11 13.77
N PHE A 370 -28.46 19.49 12.70
CA PHE A 370 -27.68 18.53 11.91
C PHE A 370 -26.73 19.20 10.89
N ARG A 371 -27.03 20.43 10.44
CA ARG A 371 -26.17 21.17 9.48
C ARG A 371 -24.87 21.73 10.08
N ALA A 372 -24.81 21.96 11.39
CA ALA A 372 -23.74 22.78 11.99
C ALA A 372 -22.43 22.04 12.36
N PRO A 373 -22.41 20.76 12.79
CA PRO A 373 -21.17 20.09 13.16
C PRO A 373 -20.61 19.11 12.10
N PHE A 374 -21.45 18.52 11.25
CA PHE A 374 -21.07 17.37 10.41
C PHE A 374 -21.22 17.59 8.89
N GLY A 375 -21.77 18.72 8.45
CA GLY A 375 -21.76 19.12 7.03
C GLY A 375 -22.53 18.22 6.04
N GLY A 376 -23.20 17.17 6.50
CA GLY A 376 -24.00 16.24 5.69
C GLY A 376 -25.51 16.41 5.86
N GLU A 377 -26.29 15.84 4.95
CA GLU A 377 -27.75 15.78 5.09
C GLU A 377 -28.12 14.81 6.24
N PRO A 378 -29.18 15.06 7.04
CA PRO A 378 -29.54 14.25 8.22
C PRO A 378 -29.69 12.74 7.94
N SER A 379 -29.98 12.37 6.70
CA SER A 379 -30.05 10.99 6.22
C SER A 379 -28.70 10.26 6.22
N GLU A 380 -27.58 10.98 6.05
CA GLU A 380 -26.23 10.42 6.00
C GLU A 380 -25.74 10.10 7.42
N ILE A 381 -25.99 10.99 8.39
CA ILE A 381 -25.65 10.79 9.80
C ILE A 381 -26.44 9.63 10.42
N LEU A 382 -27.68 9.40 9.97
CA LEU A 382 -28.48 8.25 10.39
C LEU A 382 -27.98 6.91 9.82
N ARG A 383 -27.25 6.90 8.69
CA ARG A 383 -26.60 5.71 8.12
C ARG A 383 -25.37 5.28 8.92
N ASP A 384 -24.57 6.22 9.41
CA ASP A 384 -23.36 5.92 10.21
C ASP A 384 -23.69 5.33 11.59
N LEU A 385 -24.92 5.50 12.05
CA LEU A 385 -25.43 5.01 13.35
C LEU A 385 -26.34 3.78 13.22
N GLN A 386 -26.55 3.26 11.99
CA GLN A 386 -27.46 2.14 11.71
C GLN A 386 -26.90 0.79 12.20
N GLY A 387 -27.64 0.12 13.07
CA GLY A 387 -27.45 -1.31 13.31
C GLY A 387 -28.02 -2.12 12.13
N TYR A 388 -27.32 -3.18 11.71
CA TYR A 388 -27.77 -4.09 10.66
C TYR A 388 -28.08 -5.47 11.24
N THR A 389 -29.32 -5.91 11.08
CA THR A 389 -29.78 -7.20 11.62
C THR A 389 -29.99 -8.21 10.49
N PRO A 390 -29.50 -9.46 10.63
CA PRO A 390 -29.72 -10.51 9.64
C PRO A 390 -31.21 -10.84 9.52
N HIS A 391 -31.73 -10.83 8.30
CA HIS A 391 -33.14 -11.15 8.04
C HIS A 391 -33.31 -12.41 7.19
N MET A 392 -32.49 -12.60 6.15
CA MET A 392 -32.67 -13.75 5.27
C MET A 392 -31.31 -14.27 4.83
N ARG A 393 -31.19 -15.59 4.65
CA ARG A 393 -30.01 -16.18 4.02
C ARG A 393 -30.37 -17.26 3.02
N PHE A 394 -29.50 -17.45 2.04
CA PHE A 394 -29.60 -18.47 1.00
C PHE A 394 -28.39 -19.39 1.11
N VAL A 395 -28.61 -20.58 1.66
CA VAL A 395 -27.56 -21.57 1.98
C VAL A 395 -27.43 -22.54 0.81
N LEU A 396 -26.21 -22.78 0.33
CA LEU A 396 -25.93 -23.77 -0.70
C LEU A 396 -26.19 -25.18 -0.17
N ASP A 397 -27.13 -25.87 -0.79
CA ASP A 397 -27.59 -27.21 -0.42
C ASP A 397 -26.80 -28.30 -1.15
N ASP A 398 -26.61 -28.13 -2.47
CA ASP A 398 -25.85 -29.07 -3.30
C ASP A 398 -24.88 -28.29 -4.21
N PRO A 399 -23.56 -28.38 -3.98
CA PRO A 399 -22.55 -27.71 -4.81
C PRO A 399 -22.51 -28.18 -6.27
N VAL A 400 -22.90 -29.43 -6.54
CA VAL A 400 -22.86 -30.05 -7.88
C VAL A 400 -24.09 -29.69 -8.69
N ALA A 401 -25.28 -29.82 -8.09
CA ALA A 401 -26.53 -29.40 -8.73
C ALA A 401 -26.73 -27.87 -8.70
N ARG A 402 -25.97 -27.19 -7.84
CA ARG A 402 -25.99 -25.75 -7.56
C ARG A 402 -27.36 -25.24 -7.11
N THR A 403 -27.90 -25.89 -6.09
CA THR A 403 -29.19 -25.57 -5.47
C THR A 403 -29.01 -24.98 -4.07
N PHE A 404 -29.97 -24.15 -3.67
CA PHE A 404 -29.95 -23.34 -2.46
C PHE A 404 -31.25 -23.48 -1.67
N MET A 405 -31.14 -23.48 -0.36
CA MET A 405 -32.25 -23.34 0.58
C MET A 405 -32.35 -21.90 1.05
N ALA A 406 -33.57 -21.39 1.19
CA ALA A 406 -33.86 -20.11 1.80
C ALA A 406 -34.23 -20.31 3.27
N GLU A 407 -33.63 -19.49 4.12
CA GLU A 407 -33.95 -19.43 5.54
C GLU A 407 -34.17 -17.97 5.96
N ARG A 408 -35.09 -17.76 6.90
CA ARG A 408 -35.32 -16.45 7.51
C ARG A 408 -34.87 -16.43 8.96
N MET A 409 -34.49 -15.26 9.45
CA MET A 409 -34.21 -15.05 10.86
C MET A 409 -35.51 -15.11 11.68
N CYS A 410 -35.48 -15.85 12.77
CA CYS A 410 -36.54 -15.89 13.76
C CYS A 410 -36.17 -15.01 14.95
N PHE A 411 -37.01 -14.01 15.22
CA PHE A 411 -36.79 -13.05 16.30
C PHE A 411 -37.49 -13.42 17.62
N SER A 412 -38.02 -14.65 17.72
CA SER A 412 -38.65 -15.15 18.96
C SER A 412 -37.72 -16.10 19.71
N GLY A 413 -37.42 -15.78 20.98
CA GLY A 413 -36.56 -16.61 21.84
C GLY A 413 -35.08 -16.38 21.57
N ALA A 414 -34.30 -17.46 21.38
CA ALA A 414 -32.93 -17.33 20.88
C ALA A 414 -33.00 -17.07 19.36
N MET A 415 -32.36 -15.99 18.89
CA MET A 415 -32.29 -15.67 17.46
C MET A 415 -31.69 -16.86 16.70
N ASP A 416 -32.48 -17.45 15.80
CA ASP A 416 -32.10 -18.64 15.03
C ASP A 416 -32.73 -18.65 13.63
N TRP A 417 -32.15 -19.42 12.72
CA TRP A 417 -32.57 -19.51 11.33
C TRP A 417 -33.70 -20.54 11.15
N MET A 418 -34.72 -20.16 10.38
CA MET A 418 -35.85 -21.02 10.03
C MET A 418 -35.90 -21.25 8.53
N PHE A 419 -35.92 -22.52 8.12
CA PHE A 419 -36.13 -22.91 6.72
C PHE A 419 -37.49 -22.46 6.20
N VAL A 420 -37.50 -21.77 5.07
CA VAL A 420 -38.72 -21.24 4.40
C VAL A 420 -38.94 -21.79 2.99
N GLY A 421 -37.92 -22.40 2.37
CA GLY A 421 -38.11 -23.16 1.14
C GLY A 421 -36.86 -23.46 0.33
N GLY A 422 -37.03 -24.23 -0.74
CA GLY A 422 -35.95 -24.84 -1.52
C GLY A 422 -35.95 -26.37 -1.39
N PRO A 423 -34.90 -27.06 -1.86
CA PRO A 423 -33.77 -26.53 -2.62
C PRO A 423 -34.15 -26.19 -4.08
N ASP A 424 -33.65 -25.07 -4.60
CA ASP A 424 -33.82 -24.63 -6.00
C ASP A 424 -32.64 -23.73 -6.41
N ARG A 425 -32.55 -23.29 -7.67
CA ARG A 425 -31.54 -22.32 -8.11
C ARG A 425 -31.64 -21.01 -7.31
N ILE A 426 -30.51 -20.34 -7.10
CA ILE A 426 -30.47 -19.11 -6.30
C ILE A 426 -31.39 -18.02 -6.86
N GLU A 427 -31.51 -17.90 -8.19
CA GLU A 427 -32.43 -16.96 -8.82
C GLU A 427 -33.88 -17.23 -8.42
N SER A 428 -34.28 -18.50 -8.32
CA SER A 428 -35.63 -18.93 -7.97
C SER A 428 -35.94 -18.60 -6.51
N VAL A 429 -35.07 -19.00 -5.58
CA VAL A 429 -35.29 -18.79 -4.15
C VAL A 429 -35.17 -17.31 -3.77
N ALA A 430 -34.20 -16.57 -4.30
CA ALA A 430 -34.04 -15.15 -4.02
C ALA A 430 -35.26 -14.34 -4.46
N ASN A 431 -35.70 -14.51 -5.72
CA ASN A 431 -36.89 -13.81 -6.22
C ASN A 431 -38.17 -14.17 -5.46
N ARG A 432 -38.28 -15.43 -5.01
CA ARG A 432 -39.46 -15.90 -4.28
C ARG A 432 -39.53 -15.34 -2.86
N PHE A 433 -38.40 -15.25 -2.16
CA PHE A 433 -38.38 -14.96 -0.73
C PHE A 433 -37.96 -13.52 -0.39
N CYS A 434 -37.04 -12.90 -1.14
CA CYS A 434 -36.63 -11.51 -0.88
C CYS A 434 -37.80 -10.52 -0.97
N ARG A 435 -38.81 -10.79 -1.82
CA ARG A 435 -40.02 -9.95 -1.94
C ARG A 435 -40.81 -9.77 -0.64
N HIS A 436 -40.57 -10.61 0.36
CA HIS A 436 -41.21 -10.55 1.67
C HIS A 436 -40.44 -9.66 2.66
N LEU A 437 -39.16 -9.35 2.41
CA LEU A 437 -38.34 -8.50 3.28
C LEU A 437 -39.01 -7.14 3.54
N GLY A 438 -38.93 -6.66 4.77
CA GLY A 438 -39.55 -5.40 5.21
C GLY A 438 -41.09 -5.41 5.24
N LYS A 439 -41.75 -6.58 5.18
CA LYS A 439 -43.22 -6.70 5.19
C LYS A 439 -43.67 -7.71 6.24
N ASP A 440 -44.88 -7.54 6.76
CA ASP A 440 -45.48 -8.48 7.74
C ASP A 440 -45.47 -9.94 7.26
N SER A 441 -45.68 -10.15 5.95
CA SER A 441 -45.64 -11.47 5.33
C SER A 441 -44.31 -12.22 5.51
N PHE A 442 -43.23 -11.53 5.88
CA PHE A 442 -41.94 -12.15 6.22
C PHE A 442 -42.04 -13.04 7.46
N TYR A 443 -42.79 -12.59 8.48
CA TYR A 443 -42.95 -13.34 9.73
C TYR A 443 -43.92 -14.52 9.58
N GLU A 444 -44.68 -14.55 8.48
CA GLU A 444 -45.60 -15.63 8.12
C GLU A 444 -44.95 -16.72 7.25
N LEU A 445 -43.71 -16.51 6.80
CA LEU A 445 -42.95 -17.49 6.01
C LEU A 445 -42.55 -18.72 6.83
#